data_AF-A0AAE0CAM7-F1
#
_entry.id   AF-A0AAE0CAM7-F1
#
_cell.length_a   1.000
_cell.length_b   1.000
_cell.length_c   1.000
_cell.angle_alpha   90.00
_cell.angle_beta   90.00
_cell.angle_gamma   90.00
#
_symmetry.space_group_name_H-M   'P 1'
#
loop_
_entity.id
_entity.type
_entity.pdbx_description
1 polymer ?
#
loop_
_entity_poly.entity_id
_entity_poly.type
_entity_poly.pdbx_seq_one_letter_code
_entity_poly.pdbx_strand_id
1 'polypeptide(L)'
;MKNLRRTLRGIKRLKGNPKHKKLGIGPAELERIYFSGEVALSKENDLFCWTGCLLAFGVCFRKANITAKKQNCFSKSGVMTKGSVRFAGKEQMEVATSFSKTNQFSERQHKVLFQTVRYSAFCAVTLTTGR
;
A
#
# COMPACT_ATOMS: atom_id res chain seq x y z
N MET A 1 0.68 1.79 -39.16
CA MET A 1 -0.63 1.80 -38.45
C MET A 1 -0.59 1.59 -36.91
N LYS A 2 0.34 0.83 -36.32
CA LYS A 2 0.37 0.59 -34.85
C LYS A 2 0.54 1.86 -34.00
N ASN A 3 1.32 2.85 -34.47
CA ASN A 3 1.57 4.10 -33.75
C ASN A 3 0.34 5.00 -33.65
N LEU A 4 -0.43 5.15 -34.72
CA LEU A 4 -1.67 5.94 -34.72
C LEU A 4 -2.70 5.41 -33.70
N ARG A 5 -2.88 4.08 -33.63
CA ARG A 5 -3.76 3.45 -32.62
C ARG A 5 -3.26 3.63 -31.18
N ARG A 6 -1.96 3.83 -30.96
CA ARG A 6 -1.38 4.12 -29.64
C ARG A 6 -1.62 5.59 -29.26
N THR A 7 -1.38 6.50 -30.19
CA THR A 7 -1.62 7.94 -30.02
C THR A 7 -3.09 8.24 -29.75
N LEU A 8 -4.01 7.68 -30.54
CA LEU A 8 -5.46 7.86 -30.34
C LEU A 8 -5.94 7.30 -29.00
N ARG A 9 -5.37 6.18 -28.51
CA ARG A 9 -5.64 5.67 -27.16
C ARG A 9 -5.09 6.57 -26.06
N GLY A 10 -3.94 7.21 -26.27
CA GLY A 10 -3.38 8.22 -25.36
C GLY A 10 -4.29 9.44 -25.23
N ILE A 11 -4.75 9.97 -26.36
CA ILE A 11 -5.68 11.11 -26.42
C ILE A 11 -7.02 10.76 -25.78
N LYS A 12 -7.59 9.58 -26.08
CA LYS A 12 -8.83 9.10 -25.44
C LYS A 12 -8.70 8.95 -23.91
N ARG A 13 -7.52 8.54 -23.41
CA ARG A 13 -7.23 8.48 -21.96
C ARG A 13 -7.08 9.86 -21.31
N LEU A 14 -6.65 10.88 -22.06
CA LEU A 14 -6.52 12.25 -21.57
C LEU A 14 -7.86 12.99 -21.58
N LYS A 15 -8.67 12.81 -22.63
CA LYS A 15 -9.95 13.53 -22.83
C LYS A 15 -11.18 12.82 -22.26
N GLY A 16 -11.20 11.49 -22.21
CA GLY A 16 -12.43 10.72 -21.96
C GLY A 16 -12.68 10.29 -20.52
N ASN A 17 -11.71 10.48 -19.62
CA ASN A 17 -11.87 10.20 -18.19
C ASN A 17 -10.94 11.16 -17.45
N PRO A 18 -11.42 12.24 -16.80
CA PRO A 18 -10.61 12.89 -15.80
C PRO A 18 -10.16 11.79 -14.86
N LYS A 19 -8.85 11.54 -14.79
CA LYS A 19 -8.32 10.48 -13.93
C LYS A 19 -8.77 10.86 -12.53
N HIS A 20 -9.82 10.22 -12.00
CA HIS A 20 -10.01 10.15 -10.58
C HIS A 20 -8.71 9.55 -10.06
N LYS A 21 -7.81 10.42 -9.58
CA LYS A 21 -6.55 10.00 -9.01
C LYS A 21 -6.99 9.10 -7.87
N LYS A 22 -6.74 7.80 -7.99
CA LYS A 22 -6.93 6.88 -6.86
C LYS A 22 -5.99 7.41 -5.79
N LEU A 23 -6.58 8.12 -4.83
CA LEU A 23 -5.88 8.69 -3.71
C LEU A 23 -5.31 7.53 -2.88
N GLY A 24 -4.15 7.78 -2.27
CA GLY A 24 -3.64 6.87 -1.24
C GLY A 24 -4.60 6.86 -0.06
N ILE A 25 -4.37 5.95 0.87
CA ILE A 25 -4.98 6.06 2.19
C ILE A 25 -4.33 7.28 2.86
N GLY A 26 -5.12 8.25 3.33
CA GLY A 26 -4.65 9.40 4.09
C GLY A 26 -4.88 9.22 5.60
N PRO A 27 -4.41 10.18 6.43
CA PRO A 27 -4.57 10.11 7.88
C PRO A 27 -6.05 10.12 8.29
N ALA A 28 -6.86 10.98 7.67
CA ALA A 28 -8.30 11.07 7.93
C ALA A 28 -9.03 9.77 7.61
N GLU A 29 -8.65 9.07 6.54
CA GLU A 29 -9.22 7.75 6.23
C GLU A 29 -8.83 6.69 7.25
N LEU A 30 -7.59 6.70 7.76
CA LEU A 30 -7.15 5.79 8.81
C LEU A 30 -7.92 6.02 10.10
N GLU A 31 -8.03 7.27 10.56
CA GLU A 31 -8.78 7.63 11.75
C GLU A 31 -10.24 7.21 11.62
N ARG A 32 -10.87 7.51 10.49
CA ARG A 32 -12.26 7.11 10.24
C ARG A 32 -12.45 5.60 10.31
N ILE A 33 -11.53 4.80 9.74
CA ILE A 33 -11.61 3.34 9.79
C ILE A 33 -11.42 2.85 11.23
N TYR A 34 -10.41 3.36 11.93
CA TYR A 34 -10.10 2.93 13.30
C TYR A 34 -11.23 3.28 14.28
N PHE A 35 -11.73 4.51 14.23
CA PHE A 35 -12.78 5.00 15.14
C PHE A 35 -14.20 4.61 14.73
N SER A 36 -14.40 4.00 13.56
CA SER A 36 -15.71 3.44 13.17
C SER A 36 -16.18 2.30 14.08
N GLY A 37 -15.26 1.70 14.86
CA GLY A 37 -15.53 0.51 15.65
C GLY A 37 -15.52 -0.80 14.84
N GLU A 38 -15.29 -0.73 13.52
CA GLU A 38 -15.18 -1.91 12.65
C GLU A 38 -13.88 -2.70 12.86
N VAL A 39 -12.85 -2.09 13.47
CA VAL A 39 -11.54 -2.71 13.68
C VAL A 39 -11.40 -3.20 15.12
N ALA A 40 -11.62 -4.49 15.35
CA ALA A 40 -11.37 -5.11 16.65
C ALA A 40 -9.96 -5.72 16.68
N LEU A 41 -8.97 -4.99 17.22
CA LEU A 41 -7.57 -5.46 17.28
C LEU A 41 -7.35 -6.76 18.08
N SER A 42 -8.34 -7.21 18.86
CA SER A 42 -8.36 -8.52 19.50
C SER A 42 -8.62 -9.68 18.54
N LYS A 43 -9.20 -9.41 17.37
CA LYS A 43 -9.43 -10.40 16.32
C LYS A 43 -8.27 -10.40 15.34
N GLU A 44 -7.72 -11.58 15.10
CA GLU A 44 -6.54 -11.77 14.26
C GLU A 44 -6.74 -11.25 12.83
N ASN A 45 -7.91 -11.50 12.23
CA ASN A 45 -8.23 -11.01 10.88
C ASN A 45 -8.23 -9.48 10.80
N ASP A 46 -8.85 -8.81 11.79
CA ASP A 46 -8.93 -7.36 11.83
C ASP A 46 -7.55 -6.75 12.10
N LEU A 47 -6.74 -7.38 12.95
CA LEU A 47 -5.35 -7.01 13.19
C LEU A 47 -4.52 -7.06 11.90
N PHE A 48 -4.64 -8.12 11.11
CA PHE A 48 -3.93 -8.23 9.82
C PHE A 48 -4.42 -7.20 8.80
N CYS A 49 -5.74 -7.03 8.68
CA CYS A 49 -6.33 -6.03 7.79
C CYS A 49 -5.87 -4.62 8.15
N TRP A 50 -5.87 -4.29 9.45
CA TRP A 50 -5.45 -3.00 9.97
C TRP A 50 -3.96 -2.75 9.75
N THR A 51 -3.11 -3.74 10.06
CA THR A 51 -1.67 -3.70 9.76
C THR A 51 -1.42 -3.44 8.28
N GLY A 52 -2.15 -4.12 7.40
CA GLY A 52 -2.09 -3.88 5.95
C GLY A 52 -2.46 -2.46 5.54
N CYS A 53 -3.45 -1.84 6.20
CA CYS A 53 -3.83 -0.45 5.97
C CYS A 53 -2.73 0.53 6.39
N LEU A 54 -2.10 0.31 7.55
CA LEU A 54 -0.99 1.14 8.04
C LEU A 54 0.25 1.04 7.15
N LEU A 55 0.59 -0.17 6.70
CA LEU A 55 1.67 -0.36 5.73
C LEU A 55 1.38 0.37 4.42
N ALA A 56 0.14 0.28 3.94
CA ALA A 56 -0.23 0.95 2.71
C ALA A 56 -0.23 2.47 2.83
N PHE A 57 -0.65 3.00 3.99
CA PHE A 57 -0.51 4.41 4.29
C PHE A 57 0.96 4.85 4.24
N GLY A 58 1.85 4.16 4.97
CA GLY A 58 3.26 4.55 5.05
C GLY A 58 4.02 4.43 3.73
N VAL A 59 3.64 3.50 2.86
CA VAL A 59 4.25 3.32 1.52
C VAL A 59 3.49 4.11 0.44
N CYS A 60 2.52 4.95 0.81
CA CYS A 60 1.67 5.73 -0.11
C CYS A 60 0.98 4.86 -1.18
N PHE A 61 0.61 3.65 -0.80
CA PHE A 61 -0.03 2.67 -1.67
C PHE A 61 -1.50 2.96 -1.89
N ARG A 62 -1.98 2.51 -3.06
CA ARG A 62 -3.42 2.44 -3.34
C ARG A 62 -3.95 1.13 -2.79
N LYS A 63 -5.25 1.08 -2.47
CA LYS A 63 -5.94 -0.17 -2.08
C LYS A 63 -5.63 -1.37 -2.99
N ALA A 64 -5.50 -1.14 -4.29
CA ALA A 64 -5.18 -2.18 -5.29
C ALA A 64 -3.75 -2.74 -5.21
N ASN A 65 -2.84 -2.09 -4.46
CA ASN A 65 -1.49 -2.60 -4.20
C ASN A 65 -1.45 -3.55 -2.99
N ILE A 66 -2.52 -3.54 -2.17
CA ILE A 66 -2.67 -4.40 -0.99
C ILE A 66 -3.46 -5.66 -1.37
N THR A 67 -4.57 -5.46 -2.09
CA THR A 67 -5.52 -6.54 -2.40
C THR A 67 -5.52 -6.87 -3.89
N ALA A 68 -5.42 -8.16 -4.20
CA ALA A 68 -5.68 -8.65 -5.54
C ALA A 68 -7.20 -8.65 -5.78
N LYS A 69 -7.67 -8.00 -6.84
CA LYS A 69 -9.11 -7.99 -7.20
C LYS A 69 -9.66 -9.38 -7.52
N LYS A 70 -8.80 -10.28 -7.99
CA LYS A 70 -9.07 -11.70 -8.30
C LYS A 70 -7.77 -12.46 -8.10
N GLN A 71 -7.83 -13.72 -7.68
CA GLN A 71 -6.67 -14.58 -7.49
C GLN A 71 -5.77 -14.62 -8.76
N ASN A 72 -6.41 -14.63 -9.93
CA ASN A 72 -5.76 -14.69 -11.24
C ASN A 72 -5.19 -13.32 -11.71
N CYS A 73 -5.44 -12.24 -10.97
CA CYS A 73 -4.92 -10.90 -11.25
C CYS A 73 -3.76 -10.53 -10.32
N PHE A 74 -3.21 -11.49 -9.58
CA PHE A 74 -2.06 -11.29 -8.72
C PHE A 74 -0.82 -10.99 -9.58
N SER A 75 -0.40 -9.73 -9.57
CA SER A 75 0.84 -9.31 -10.22
C SER A 75 1.93 -9.17 -9.16
N LYS A 76 2.94 -10.04 -9.23
CA LYS A 76 4.12 -9.98 -8.34
C LYS A 76 4.83 -8.62 -8.35
N SER A 77 4.67 -7.83 -9.41
CA SER A 77 5.28 -6.49 -9.56
C SER A 77 4.37 -5.33 -9.15
N GLY A 78 3.13 -5.60 -8.70
CA GLY A 78 2.16 -4.56 -8.35
C GLY A 78 1.48 -4.73 -7.00
N VAL A 79 1.64 -5.88 -6.37
CA VAL A 79 1.01 -6.23 -5.09
C VAL A 79 2.10 -6.47 -4.04
N MET A 80 1.85 -6.02 -2.81
CA MET A 80 2.71 -6.33 -1.67
C MET A 80 2.75 -7.84 -1.43
N THR A 81 3.93 -8.40 -1.20
CA THR A 81 4.12 -9.82 -0.94
C THR A 81 4.81 -10.01 0.41
N LYS A 82 4.88 -11.24 0.93
CA LYS A 82 5.65 -11.53 2.15
C LYS A 82 7.11 -11.07 2.03
N GLY A 83 7.72 -11.22 0.86
CA GLY A 83 9.09 -10.76 0.58
C GLY A 83 9.26 -9.25 0.51
N SER A 84 8.15 -8.49 0.48
CA SER A 84 8.16 -7.03 0.55
C SER A 84 8.41 -6.50 1.95
N VAL A 85 8.27 -7.32 2.99
CA VAL A 85 8.45 -6.91 4.39
C VAL A 85 9.65 -7.63 4.98
N ARG A 86 10.54 -6.88 5.63
CA ARG A 86 11.72 -7.40 6.34
C ARG A 86 11.78 -6.76 7.72
N PHE A 87 11.97 -7.57 8.74
CA PHE A 87 12.22 -7.06 10.09
C PHE A 87 13.72 -6.85 10.28
N ALA A 88 14.11 -5.64 10.66
CA ALA A 88 15.47 -5.27 11.00
C ALA A 88 15.61 -5.23 12.53
N GLY A 89 15.35 -6.37 13.19
CA GLY A 89 15.24 -6.47 14.65
C GLY A 89 13.81 -6.30 15.19
N LYS A 90 13.68 -6.09 16.50
CA LYS A 90 12.36 -6.01 17.19
C LYS A 90 11.66 -4.66 17.03
N GLU A 91 12.40 -3.59 16.74
CA GLU A 91 11.87 -2.23 16.74
C GLU A 91 11.82 -1.59 15.35
N GLN A 92 12.14 -2.35 14.30
CA GLN A 92 12.24 -1.83 12.94
C GLN A 92 11.70 -2.81 11.90
N MET A 93 10.94 -2.26 10.95
CA MET A 93 10.40 -3.00 9.81
C MET A 93 10.67 -2.21 8.53
N GLU A 94 11.36 -2.83 7.58
CA GLU A 94 11.52 -2.30 6.23
C GLU A 94 10.43 -2.87 5.33
N VAL A 95 9.77 -2.00 4.57
CA VAL A 95 8.88 -2.39 3.48
C VAL A 95 9.45 -1.91 2.16
N ALA A 96 9.72 -2.85 1.27
CA ALA A 96 10.36 -2.63 -0.02
C ALA A 96 9.46 -3.08 -1.16
N THR A 97 9.26 -2.20 -2.13
CA THR A 97 8.28 -2.38 -3.19
C THR A 97 8.85 -1.99 -4.54
N SER A 98 8.59 -2.81 -5.55
CA SER A 98 9.17 -2.63 -6.89
C SER A 98 8.13 -2.06 -7.83
N PHE A 99 8.47 -0.98 -8.52
CA PHE A 99 7.60 -0.36 -9.50
C PHE A 99 8.06 -0.65 -10.93
N SER A 100 7.10 -0.75 -11.86
CA SER A 100 7.39 -0.84 -13.30
C SER A 100 7.99 0.44 -13.89
N LYS A 101 7.92 1.55 -13.15
CA LYS A 101 8.50 2.85 -13.47
C LYS A 101 9.34 3.32 -12.30
N THR A 102 10.34 4.17 -12.58
CA THR A 102 11.09 4.83 -11.52
C THR A 102 10.16 5.71 -10.67
N ASN A 103 10.41 5.74 -9.37
CA ASN A 103 9.73 6.62 -8.43
C ASN A 103 10.30 8.06 -8.55
N GLN A 104 9.86 8.96 -7.68
CA GLN A 104 10.31 10.36 -7.67
C GLN A 104 11.81 10.55 -7.38
N PHE A 105 12.48 9.50 -6.88
CA PHE A 105 13.92 9.48 -6.60
C PHE A 105 14.71 8.78 -7.71
N SER A 106 14.10 8.57 -8.88
CA SER A 106 14.68 7.80 -10.01
C SER A 106 14.99 6.34 -9.69
N GLU A 107 14.47 5.81 -8.59
CA GLU A 107 14.69 4.42 -8.17
C GLU A 107 13.56 3.50 -8.63
N ARG A 108 13.87 2.26 -9.01
CA ARG A 108 12.85 1.24 -9.31
C ARG A 108 12.23 0.62 -8.07
N GLN A 109 12.96 0.67 -6.95
CA GLN A 109 12.51 0.18 -5.67
C GLN A 109 12.20 1.37 -4.75
N HIS A 110 11.02 1.36 -4.14
CA HIS A 110 10.69 2.27 -3.07
C HIS A 110 10.77 1.51 -1.75
N LYS A 111 11.57 2.03 -0.82
CA LYS A 111 11.76 1.45 0.51
C LYS A 111 11.28 2.46 1.55
N VAL A 112 10.54 1.96 2.52
CA VAL A 112 10.10 2.72 3.69
C VAL A 112 10.52 1.97 4.93
N LEU A 113 11.21 2.65 5.83
CA LEU A 113 11.56 2.13 7.13
C LEU A 113 10.51 2.59 8.14
N PHE A 114 9.88 1.65 8.81
CA PHE A 114 8.97 1.88 9.92
C PHE A 114 9.72 1.65 11.22
N GLN A 115 9.56 2.57 12.16
CA GLN A 115 10.05 2.45 13.53
C GLN A 115 8.90 2.16 14.48
N THR A 116 9.20 1.44 15.57
CA THR A 116 8.23 1.17 16.63
C THR A 116 7.84 2.44 17.35
N VAL A 117 6.54 2.65 17.48
CA VAL A 117 5.94 3.59 18.43
C VAL A 117 5.18 2.74 19.44
N ARG A 118 5.73 2.66 20.65
CA ARG A 118 5.20 1.79 21.71
C ARG A 118 3.75 2.14 22.01
N TYR A 119 2.93 1.10 22.20
CA TYR A 119 1.51 1.18 22.54
C TYR A 119 0.61 1.92 21.53
N SER A 120 1.11 2.24 20.33
CA SER A 120 0.30 2.88 19.31
C SER A 120 -0.45 1.87 18.45
N ALA A 121 -1.77 2.02 18.41
CA ALA A 121 -2.62 1.29 17.45
C ALA A 121 -2.38 1.73 15.99
N PHE A 122 -1.72 2.87 15.77
CA PHE A 122 -1.37 3.37 14.43
C PHE A 122 0.06 2.98 14.00
N CYS A 123 0.73 2.12 14.77
CA CYS A 123 2.08 1.65 14.42
C CYS A 123 2.04 0.20 13.94
N ALA A 124 2.35 -0.01 12.65
CA ALA A 124 2.38 -1.35 12.06
C ALA A 124 3.43 -2.25 12.73
N VAL A 125 4.60 -1.71 13.13
CA VAL A 125 5.65 -2.49 13.80
C VAL A 125 5.12 -3.05 15.11
N THR A 126 4.59 -2.19 16.00
CA THR A 126 4.00 -2.57 17.30
C THR A 126 2.94 -3.66 17.17
N LEU A 127 2.11 -3.60 16.13
CA LEU A 127 1.05 -4.60 15.90
C LEU A 127 1.60 -5.94 15.39
N THR A 128 2.75 -5.94 14.71
CA THR A 128 3.36 -7.15 14.15
C THR A 128 4.37 -7.85 15.05
N THR A 129 5.07 -7.11 15.92
CA THR A 129 6.14 -7.64 16.77
C THR A 129 5.67 -8.02 18.18
N GLY A 130 4.39 -7.78 18.49
CA GLY A 130 3.81 -8.04 19.80
C GLY A 130 3.75 -6.79 20.69
N ARG A 131 2.65 -6.70 21.45
CA ARG A 131 2.48 -5.79 22.59
C ARG A 131 3.28 -6.27 23.78
#